data_AF-A0A523UVS5-F1
#
_entry.id   AF-A0A523UVS5-F1
#
_cell.length_a   1.000
_cell.length_b   1.000
_cell.length_c   1.000
_cell.angle_alpha   90.00
_cell.angle_beta   90.00
_cell.angle_gamma   90.00
#
_symmetry.space_group_name_H-M   'P 1'
#
loop_
_entity.id
_entity.type
_entity.pdbx_description
1 polymer ?
#
loop_
_entity_poly.entity_id
_entity_poly.type
_entity_poly.pdbx_seq_one_letter_code
_entity_poly.pdbx_strand_id
1 'polypeptide(L)'
;MVLTVEGEACRLTQRMRFDRLHNEDQEIDDLLGCLVDRTSSLLGDRVGAIYITGSLAYGDFVPGRSDIDGFCFFREGASAEDLTKYDDMISNLGKIHPTYEGKILDHPISMSSLQDRKKLEEDLGFVNLTSLIQSGKLIYGREIIMSVQPPTRWELDTYMAQDIAKILRKREAGIPCDIEEDEESIKEYSQNPELVLDWLLYPARVLYTMKTGRVGSKKTAVHQYCLSHDDRFKMWLEQALEYRSQKTEVIPEHQVKAIMEVAIDFFWHLVNLVQAKMGLVRKGEEQVCTPADAVNRFRRLLDVA
;
A
#
# COMPACT_ATOMS: atom_id res chain seq x y z
N MET A 1 -25.90 12.58 41.27
CA MET A 1 -25.60 13.42 40.10
C MET A 1 -24.12 13.26 39.80
N VAL A 2 -23.78 12.26 38.99
CA VAL A 2 -22.39 11.92 38.62
C VAL A 2 -22.08 12.76 37.39
N LEU A 3 -21.24 13.78 37.55
CA LEU A 3 -20.70 14.57 36.44
C LEU A 3 -19.70 13.68 35.71
N THR A 4 -20.05 13.23 34.50
CA THR A 4 -19.15 12.50 33.60
C THR A 4 -18.11 13.47 33.05
N VAL A 5 -16.88 13.38 33.57
CA VAL A 5 -15.70 14.17 33.17
C VAL A 5 -15.04 13.62 31.87
N GLU A 6 -15.69 12.68 31.17
CA GLU A 6 -15.09 11.98 30.02
C GLU A 6 -15.13 12.78 28.70
N GLY A 7 -15.81 13.94 28.65
CA GLY A 7 -15.97 14.72 27.42
C GLY A 7 -14.80 15.65 27.06
N GLU A 8 -14.08 16.21 28.04
CA GLU A 8 -13.03 17.22 27.77
C GLU A 8 -11.60 16.65 27.78
N ALA A 9 -11.36 15.54 28.48
CA ALA A 9 -10.06 14.88 28.50
C ALA A 9 -9.68 14.25 27.14
N CYS A 10 -10.65 13.94 26.28
CA CYS A 10 -10.37 13.39 24.95
C CYS A 10 -9.89 14.47 23.96
N ARG A 11 -10.32 15.74 24.12
CA ARG A 11 -9.93 16.84 23.22
C ARG A 11 -8.54 17.41 23.52
N LEU A 12 -8.07 17.31 24.75
CA LEU A 12 -6.79 17.91 25.18
C LEU A 12 -5.57 16.97 25.04
N THR A 13 -5.76 15.68 24.75
CA THR A 13 -4.67 14.70 24.71
C THR A 13 -4.32 14.18 23.31
N GLN A 14 -5.06 14.59 22.27
CA GLN A 14 -4.82 14.18 20.87
C GLN A 14 -4.31 15.29 19.95
N ARG A 15 -3.72 16.36 20.50
CA ARG A 15 -2.56 16.95 19.82
C ARG A 15 -1.41 15.96 19.97
N MET A 16 -1.45 14.87 19.20
CA MET A 16 -0.22 14.25 18.77
C MET A 16 0.53 15.35 18.07
N ARG A 17 1.41 16.00 18.81
CA ARG A 17 2.42 16.80 18.17
C ARG A 17 3.19 15.80 17.32
N PHE A 18 3.00 15.87 16.02
CA PHE A 18 3.91 15.31 15.03
C PHE A 18 5.25 16.07 15.12
N ASP A 19 5.80 16.23 16.33
CA ASP A 19 6.95 17.08 16.72
C ASP A 19 8.26 16.67 16.01
N ARG A 20 8.20 15.71 15.08
CA ARG A 20 9.32 15.22 14.26
C ARG A 20 8.93 14.80 12.83
N LEU A 21 7.72 15.10 12.35
CA LEU A 21 7.53 15.19 10.89
C LEU A 21 8.03 16.59 10.50
N HIS A 22 8.78 16.67 9.41
CA HIS A 22 9.64 17.80 9.10
C HIS A 22 8.88 19.14 9.05
N ASN A 23 9.59 20.26 9.24
CA ASN A 23 9.08 21.64 9.16
C ASN A 23 8.27 21.99 7.87
N GLU A 24 8.14 21.06 6.93
CA GLU A 24 7.45 21.22 5.64
C GLU A 24 6.02 20.63 5.62
N ASP A 25 5.54 19.96 6.67
CA ASP A 25 4.30 19.17 6.59
C ASP A 25 3.09 19.73 7.37
N GLN A 26 3.04 21.05 7.61
CA GLN A 26 1.86 21.69 8.22
C GLN A 26 0.56 21.37 7.45
N GLU A 27 0.63 21.25 6.12
CA GLU A 27 -0.52 20.86 5.30
C GLU A 27 -1.02 19.43 5.62
N ILE A 28 -0.12 18.49 5.92
CA ILE A 28 -0.50 17.12 6.31
C ILE A 28 -1.15 17.13 7.68
N ASP A 29 -0.55 17.84 8.64
CA ASP A 29 -1.12 17.97 9.98
C ASP A 29 -2.52 18.60 9.93
N ASP A 30 -2.69 19.64 9.10
CA ASP A 30 -3.99 20.30 8.88
C ASP A 30 -4.99 19.34 8.20
N LEU A 31 -4.55 18.56 7.20
CA LEU A 31 -5.37 17.55 6.52
C LEU A 31 -5.83 16.45 7.47
N LEU A 32 -4.91 15.88 8.26
CA LEU A 32 -5.22 14.83 9.23
C LEU A 32 -6.14 15.35 10.34
N GLY A 33 -5.92 16.59 10.80
CA GLY A 33 -6.84 17.26 11.72
C GLY A 33 -8.24 17.41 11.12
N CYS A 34 -8.34 17.88 9.88
CA CYS A 34 -9.61 17.98 9.16
C CYS A 34 -10.29 16.62 8.96
N LEU A 35 -9.53 15.57 8.65
CA LEU A 35 -10.04 14.20 8.54
C LEU A 35 -10.67 13.74 9.85
N VAL A 36 -9.96 13.90 10.97
CA VAL A 36 -10.44 13.50 12.30
C VAL A 36 -11.69 14.31 12.69
N ASP A 37 -11.66 15.63 12.53
CA ASP A 37 -12.76 16.52 12.92
C ASP A 37 -14.02 16.24 12.11
N ARG A 38 -13.90 16.05 10.80
CA ARG A 38 -15.05 15.76 9.93
C ARG A 38 -15.59 14.36 10.14
N THR A 39 -14.71 13.36 10.25
CA THR A 39 -15.12 11.98 10.50
C THR A 39 -15.86 11.87 11.84
N SER A 40 -15.31 12.46 12.91
CA SER A 40 -15.94 12.47 14.22
C SER A 40 -17.25 13.29 14.25
N SER A 41 -17.32 14.40 13.52
CA SER A 41 -18.56 15.19 13.40
C SER A 41 -19.66 14.44 12.64
N LEU A 42 -19.28 13.71 11.59
CA LEU A 42 -20.21 12.95 10.75
C LEU A 42 -20.76 11.72 11.47
N LEU A 43 -19.89 11.00 12.18
CA LEU A 43 -20.19 9.66 12.67
C LEU A 43 -20.33 9.58 14.19
N GLY A 44 -19.85 10.59 14.91
CA GLY A 44 -19.97 10.70 16.36
C GLY A 44 -19.18 9.62 17.10
N ASP A 45 -19.85 8.98 18.07
CA ASP A 45 -19.31 7.92 18.92
C ASP A 45 -19.15 6.57 18.20
N ARG A 46 -19.68 6.46 16.98
CA ARG A 46 -19.54 5.27 16.12
C ARG A 46 -18.12 5.08 15.61
N VAL A 47 -17.31 6.14 15.57
CA VAL A 47 -15.88 6.03 15.23
C VAL A 47 -15.14 5.32 16.36
N GLY A 48 -14.64 4.13 16.06
CA GLY A 48 -13.86 3.32 16.98
C GLY A 48 -12.40 3.73 17.03
N ALA A 49 -11.77 3.85 15.85
CA ALA A 49 -10.39 4.27 15.70
C ALA A 49 -10.10 4.79 14.27
N ILE A 50 -9.10 5.65 14.11
CA ILE A 50 -8.56 6.03 12.81
C ILE A 50 -7.04 5.82 12.86
N TYR A 51 -6.50 5.08 11.90
CA TYR A 51 -5.06 4.85 11.76
C TYR A 51 -4.54 5.41 10.45
N ILE A 52 -3.34 5.97 10.48
CA ILE A 52 -2.53 6.18 9.27
C ILE A 52 -1.55 5.01 9.12
N THR A 53 -1.30 4.60 7.88
CA THR A 53 -0.36 3.54 7.53
C THR A 53 0.55 4.00 6.39
N GLY A 54 1.11 3.04 5.64
CA GLY A 54 1.88 3.34 4.45
C GLY A 54 3.10 4.24 4.68
N SER A 55 3.46 4.97 3.63
CA SER A 55 4.69 5.77 3.59
C SER A 55 4.77 6.82 4.71
N LEU A 56 3.62 7.42 5.08
CA LEU A 56 3.51 8.36 6.19
C LEU A 56 3.86 7.71 7.53
N ALA A 57 3.30 6.54 7.81
CA ALA A 57 3.59 5.81 9.03
C ALA A 57 5.04 5.26 9.10
N TYR A 58 5.65 4.95 7.95
CA TYR A 58 7.05 4.50 7.87
C TYR A 58 8.08 5.63 7.92
N GLY A 59 7.67 6.91 7.81
CA GLY A 59 8.59 8.03 7.68
C GLY A 59 9.34 8.06 6.33
N ASP A 60 8.73 7.51 5.27
CA ASP A 60 9.23 7.50 3.89
C ASP A 60 8.24 8.24 2.97
N PHE A 61 7.49 9.18 3.55
CA PHE A 61 6.50 10.01 2.87
C PHE A 61 7.19 11.05 2.01
N VAL A 62 6.65 11.26 0.82
CA VAL A 62 7.11 12.30 -0.11
C VAL A 62 5.91 13.21 -0.42
N PRO A 63 5.88 14.46 0.08
CA PRO A 63 4.77 15.38 -0.14
C PRO A 63 4.42 15.56 -1.62
N GLY A 64 3.11 15.58 -1.91
CA GLY A 64 2.56 15.67 -3.26
C GLY A 64 2.72 14.41 -4.13
N ARG A 65 3.45 13.37 -3.68
CA ARG A 65 3.68 12.14 -4.44
C ARG A 65 3.18 10.88 -3.77
N SER A 66 3.27 10.84 -2.46
CA SER A 66 2.83 9.67 -1.71
C SER A 66 1.37 9.82 -1.33
N ASP A 67 0.66 8.70 -1.41
CA ASP A 67 -0.70 8.61 -0.89
C ASP A 67 -0.69 8.66 0.64
N ILE A 68 -1.81 9.13 1.19
CA ILE A 68 -2.13 9.11 2.62
C ILE A 68 -2.99 7.87 2.84
N ASP A 69 -2.31 6.76 3.15
CA ASP A 69 -2.95 5.48 3.46
C ASP A 69 -3.50 5.48 4.89
N GLY A 70 -4.74 5.06 5.08
CA GLY A 70 -5.40 5.02 6.38
C GLY A 70 -6.56 4.03 6.46
N PHE A 71 -7.00 3.81 7.70
CA PHE A 71 -8.12 2.94 8.04
C PHE A 71 -8.98 3.57 9.12
N CYS A 72 -10.26 3.75 8.83
CA CYS A 72 -11.28 4.18 9.77
C CYS A 72 -12.11 2.99 10.25
N PHE A 73 -12.00 2.65 11.54
CA PHE A 73 -12.73 1.56 12.16
C PHE A 73 -14.00 2.04 12.86
N PHE A 74 -15.13 1.36 12.60
CA PHE A 74 -16.45 1.69 13.13
C PHE A 74 -16.88 0.68 14.19
N ARG A 75 -17.35 1.14 15.36
CA ARG A 75 -17.77 0.27 16.48
C ARG A 75 -18.95 -0.62 16.12
N GLU A 76 -19.92 -0.04 15.44
CA GLU A 76 -21.10 -0.71 14.89
C GLU A 76 -20.99 -0.66 13.36
N GLY A 77 -21.64 -1.58 12.64
CA GLY A 77 -21.60 -1.55 11.18
C GLY A 77 -22.03 -0.18 10.64
N ALA A 78 -21.26 0.38 9.70
CA ALA A 78 -21.67 1.58 8.98
C ALA A 78 -22.84 1.23 8.05
N SER A 79 -23.91 2.03 8.08
CA SER A 79 -24.97 1.88 7.08
C SER A 79 -24.43 2.26 5.69
N ALA A 80 -25.09 1.81 4.62
CA ALA A 80 -24.72 2.24 3.27
C ALA A 80 -24.73 3.77 3.12
N GLU A 81 -25.68 4.44 3.79
CA GLU A 81 -25.76 5.91 3.82
C GLU A 81 -24.56 6.54 4.54
N ASP A 82 -24.08 5.94 5.64
CA ASP A 82 -22.88 6.43 6.34
C ASP A 82 -21.63 6.29 5.46
N LEU A 83 -21.50 5.16 4.74
CA LEU A 83 -20.39 4.93 3.83
C LEU A 83 -20.39 5.94 2.68
N THR A 84 -21.55 6.21 2.07
CA THR A 84 -21.66 7.25 1.04
C THR A 84 -21.29 8.63 1.56
N LYS A 85 -21.80 9.03 2.74
CA LYS A 85 -21.44 10.32 3.34
C LYS A 85 -19.96 10.41 3.69
N TYR A 86 -19.36 9.30 4.07
CA TYR A 86 -17.95 9.20 4.38
C TYR A 86 -17.11 9.37 3.11
N ASP A 87 -17.46 8.68 2.02
CA ASP A 87 -16.81 8.83 0.70
C ASP A 87 -16.92 10.26 0.17
N ASP A 88 -18.09 10.87 0.28
CA ASP A 88 -18.32 12.28 -0.08
C ASP A 88 -17.43 13.23 0.77
N MET A 89 -17.25 12.91 2.04
CA MET A 89 -16.41 13.68 2.96
C MET A 89 -14.92 13.56 2.57
N ILE A 90 -14.42 12.37 2.27
CA ILE A 90 -13.05 12.15 1.77
C ILE A 90 -12.82 12.87 0.44
N SER A 91 -13.76 12.77 -0.51
CA SER A 91 -13.69 13.50 -1.77
C SER A 91 -13.61 15.02 -1.56
N ASN A 92 -14.40 15.55 -0.63
CA ASN A 92 -14.37 16.98 -0.31
C ASN A 92 -13.10 17.41 0.43
N LEU A 93 -12.45 16.53 1.19
CA LEU A 93 -11.13 16.81 1.77
C LEU A 93 -10.07 16.97 0.69
N GLY A 94 -10.08 16.11 -0.34
CA GLY A 94 -9.18 16.24 -1.50
C GLY A 94 -9.29 17.61 -2.19
N LYS A 95 -10.52 18.16 -2.31
CA LYS A 95 -10.75 19.49 -2.88
C LYS A 95 -10.22 20.64 -2.00
N ILE A 96 -10.18 20.45 -0.69
CA ILE A 96 -9.65 21.45 0.26
C ILE A 96 -8.12 21.41 0.30
N HIS A 97 -7.55 20.23 0.04
CA HIS A 97 -6.11 19.98 -0.02
C HIS A 97 -5.73 19.44 -1.41
N PRO A 98 -5.71 20.29 -2.47
CA PRO A 98 -5.58 19.84 -3.85
C PRO A 98 -4.31 19.01 -4.13
N THR A 99 -3.24 19.23 -3.36
CA THR A 99 -2.01 18.43 -3.38
C THR A 99 -2.26 16.93 -3.21
N TYR A 100 -3.33 16.57 -2.49
CA TYR A 100 -3.71 15.22 -2.09
C TYR A 100 -5.08 14.80 -2.65
N GLU A 101 -5.63 15.53 -3.64
CA GLU A 101 -6.87 15.12 -4.30
C GLU A 101 -6.71 13.74 -4.95
N GLY A 102 -7.58 12.79 -4.60
CA GLY A 102 -7.49 11.41 -5.06
C GLY A 102 -6.39 10.56 -4.40
N LYS A 103 -5.62 11.13 -3.47
CA LYS A 103 -4.49 10.46 -2.77
C LYS A 103 -4.77 10.16 -1.30
N ILE A 104 -5.97 10.46 -0.82
CA ILE A 104 -6.43 10.11 0.53
C ILE A 104 -7.13 8.76 0.42
N LEU A 105 -6.43 7.71 0.85
CA LEU A 105 -6.94 6.34 0.83
C LEU A 105 -7.35 5.98 2.25
N ASP A 106 -8.64 6.12 2.57
CA ASP A 106 -9.18 5.65 3.85
C ASP A 106 -10.28 4.62 3.59
N HIS A 107 -10.06 3.39 4.07
CA HIS A 107 -11.02 2.31 3.94
C HIS A 107 -11.85 2.19 5.21
N PRO A 108 -13.18 2.43 5.14
CA PRO A 108 -14.04 2.24 6.28
C PRO A 108 -14.22 0.75 6.61
N ILE A 109 -13.91 0.34 7.84
CA ILE A 109 -13.92 -1.07 8.27
C ILE A 109 -14.76 -1.24 9.53
N SER A 110 -15.62 -2.26 9.56
CA SER A 110 -16.35 -2.59 10.78
C SER A 110 -15.43 -3.24 11.82
N MET A 111 -15.53 -2.82 13.07
CA MET A 111 -14.84 -3.50 14.18
C MET A 111 -15.25 -4.97 14.33
N SER A 112 -16.45 -5.34 13.86
CA SER A 112 -16.86 -6.74 13.80
C SER A 112 -15.97 -7.57 12.88
N SER A 113 -15.41 -6.98 11.82
CA SER A 113 -14.46 -7.65 10.91
C SER A 113 -13.17 -8.04 11.63
N LEU A 114 -12.79 -7.37 12.73
CA LEU A 114 -11.59 -7.74 13.50
C LEU A 114 -11.70 -9.12 14.17
N GLN A 115 -12.92 -9.61 14.39
CA GLN A 115 -13.18 -10.93 14.99
C GLN A 115 -13.38 -12.02 13.93
N ASP A 116 -13.62 -11.65 12.68
CA ASP A 116 -13.78 -12.58 11.56
C ASP A 116 -12.56 -12.50 10.64
N ARG A 117 -11.67 -13.48 10.79
CA ARG A 117 -10.41 -13.55 10.06
C ARG A 117 -10.59 -13.46 8.54
N LYS A 118 -11.60 -14.14 7.99
CA LYS A 118 -11.85 -14.18 6.55
C LYS A 118 -12.36 -12.82 6.08
N LYS A 119 -13.30 -12.24 6.80
CA LYS A 119 -13.81 -10.90 6.49
C LYS A 119 -12.71 -9.84 6.57
N LEU A 120 -11.80 -9.96 7.55
CA LEU A 120 -10.66 -9.05 7.65
C LEU A 120 -9.70 -9.18 6.46
N GLU A 121 -9.50 -10.39 5.94
CA GLU A 121 -8.74 -10.62 4.71
C GLU A 121 -9.45 -9.98 3.50
N GLU A 122 -10.77 -10.10 3.40
CA GLU A 122 -11.55 -9.49 2.32
C GLU A 122 -11.54 -7.96 2.39
N ASP A 123 -11.67 -7.38 3.58
CA ASP A 123 -11.75 -5.93 3.81
C ASP A 123 -10.39 -5.23 3.68
N LEU A 124 -9.31 -5.85 4.20
CA LEU A 124 -7.96 -5.24 4.22
C LEU A 124 -6.97 -5.88 3.24
N GLY A 125 -7.03 -7.20 3.10
CA GLY A 125 -5.91 -7.99 2.59
C GLY A 125 -4.76 -8.12 3.60
N PHE A 126 -3.95 -9.17 3.46
CA PHE A 126 -2.89 -9.45 4.44
C PHE A 126 -1.70 -8.50 4.42
N VAL A 127 -1.43 -7.85 3.29
CA VAL A 127 -0.37 -6.82 3.21
C VAL A 127 -0.75 -5.60 4.04
N ASN A 128 -1.95 -5.06 3.85
CA ASN A 128 -2.43 -3.89 4.58
C ASN A 128 -2.61 -4.20 6.06
N LEU A 129 -3.17 -5.37 6.40
CA LEU A 129 -3.26 -5.81 7.78
C LEU A 129 -1.88 -5.90 8.46
N THR A 130 -0.89 -6.48 7.77
CA THR A 130 0.48 -6.55 8.28
C THR A 130 1.08 -5.16 8.45
N SER A 131 0.86 -4.26 7.49
CA SER A 131 1.32 -2.86 7.55
C SER A 131 0.68 -2.09 8.72
N LEU A 132 -0.62 -2.26 8.93
CA LEU A 132 -1.36 -1.67 10.04
C LEU A 132 -0.80 -2.14 11.39
N ILE A 133 -0.59 -3.44 11.58
CA ILE A 133 -0.04 -3.99 12.83
C ILE A 133 1.41 -3.52 13.06
N GLN A 134 2.23 -3.43 12.02
CA GLN A 134 3.67 -3.16 12.17
C GLN A 134 4.02 -1.69 12.31
N SER A 135 3.30 -0.81 11.63
CA SER A 135 3.64 0.61 11.57
C SER A 135 2.48 1.56 11.81
N GLY A 136 1.24 1.06 11.84
CA GLY A 136 0.05 1.90 11.96
C GLY A 136 0.14 2.88 13.12
N LYS A 137 -0.25 4.14 12.88
CA LYS A 137 -0.30 5.18 13.91
C LYS A 137 -1.76 5.53 14.17
N LEU A 138 -2.22 5.27 15.39
CA LEU A 138 -3.54 5.67 15.85
C LEU A 138 -3.62 7.20 15.91
N ILE A 139 -4.42 7.84 15.07
CA ILE A 139 -4.62 9.29 15.06
C ILE A 139 -5.90 9.74 15.76
N TYR A 140 -6.87 8.84 15.95
CA TYR A 140 -8.10 9.14 16.69
C TYR A 140 -8.73 7.87 17.28
N GLY A 141 -9.45 7.99 18.39
CA GLY A 141 -10.19 6.87 18.99
C GLY A 141 -9.35 5.97 19.91
N ARG A 142 -9.58 4.65 19.86
CA ARG A 142 -8.97 3.67 20.78
C ARG A 142 -7.93 2.79 20.09
N GLU A 143 -6.91 2.42 20.85
CA GLU A 143 -5.94 1.41 20.44
C GLU A 143 -6.62 0.04 20.37
N ILE A 144 -6.69 -0.54 19.17
CA ILE A 144 -7.42 -1.79 18.89
C ILE A 144 -6.55 -2.82 18.16
N ILE A 145 -5.42 -2.40 17.56
CA ILE A 145 -4.60 -3.31 16.75
C ILE A 145 -3.91 -4.36 17.62
N MET A 146 -3.73 -4.08 18.92
CA MET A 146 -3.19 -5.04 19.90
C MET A 146 -4.02 -6.32 20.03
N SER A 147 -5.30 -6.28 19.64
CA SER A 147 -6.20 -7.44 19.69
C SER A 147 -6.27 -8.22 18.38
N VAL A 148 -5.64 -7.72 17.31
CA VAL A 148 -5.74 -8.29 15.97
C VAL A 148 -4.63 -9.30 15.75
N GLN A 149 -5.00 -10.50 15.35
CA GLN A 149 -4.02 -11.56 15.10
C GLN A 149 -3.29 -11.29 13.76
N PRO A 150 -1.95 -11.25 13.75
CA PRO A 150 -1.20 -11.06 12.52
C PRO A 150 -1.36 -12.26 11.59
N PRO A 151 -1.26 -12.07 10.26
CA PRO A 151 -1.15 -13.19 9.34
C PRO A 151 0.02 -14.10 9.68
N THR A 152 -0.23 -15.40 9.59
CA THR A 152 0.83 -16.40 9.57
C THR A 152 1.73 -16.16 8.36
N ARG A 153 2.94 -16.70 8.44
CA ARG A 153 3.90 -16.62 7.34
C ARG A 153 3.34 -17.20 6.04
N TRP A 154 2.62 -18.32 6.15
CA TRP A 154 2.02 -19.00 5.00
C TRP A 154 0.89 -18.19 4.37
N GLU A 155 -0.01 -17.62 5.17
CA GLU A 155 -1.08 -16.75 4.68
C GLU A 155 -0.51 -15.56 3.90
N LEU A 156 0.49 -14.87 4.47
CA LEU A 156 1.10 -13.72 3.81
C LEU A 156 1.81 -14.10 2.51
N ASP A 157 2.60 -15.18 2.51
CA ASP A 157 3.30 -15.66 1.31
C ASP A 157 2.31 -16.11 0.22
N THR A 158 1.22 -16.78 0.62
CA THR A 158 0.14 -17.17 -0.29
C THR A 158 -0.52 -15.93 -0.88
N TYR A 159 -0.94 -14.97 -0.05
CA TYR A 159 -1.55 -13.71 -0.49
C TYR A 159 -0.66 -12.97 -1.50
N MET A 160 0.65 -12.87 -1.26
CA MET A 160 1.58 -12.27 -2.23
C MET A 160 1.61 -13.03 -3.55
N ALA A 161 1.61 -14.36 -3.52
CA ALA A 161 1.53 -15.17 -4.72
C ALA A 161 0.19 -14.98 -5.46
N GLN A 162 -0.93 -14.84 -4.74
CA GLN A 162 -2.22 -14.54 -5.33
C GLN A 162 -2.24 -13.15 -5.98
N ASP A 163 -1.62 -12.16 -5.34
CA ASP A 163 -1.54 -10.78 -5.83
C ASP A 163 -0.73 -10.72 -7.14
N ILE A 164 0.44 -11.38 -7.17
CA ILE A 164 1.21 -11.58 -8.41
C ILE A 164 0.35 -12.28 -9.48
N ALA A 165 -0.37 -13.33 -9.11
CA ALA A 165 -1.23 -14.04 -10.05
C ALA A 165 -2.37 -13.18 -10.59
N LYS A 166 -2.96 -12.30 -9.78
CA LYS A 166 -3.97 -11.32 -10.20
C LYS A 166 -3.39 -10.33 -11.20
N ILE A 167 -2.19 -9.80 -10.92
CA ILE A 167 -1.46 -8.93 -11.84
C ILE A 167 -1.20 -9.66 -13.17
N LEU A 168 -0.73 -10.91 -13.11
CA LEU A 168 -0.51 -11.73 -14.30
C LEU A 168 -1.80 -12.13 -15.03
N ARG A 169 -2.96 -12.29 -14.37
CA ARG A 169 -4.22 -12.68 -15.03
C ARG A 169 -4.84 -11.55 -15.83
N LYS A 170 -4.67 -10.30 -15.40
CA LYS A 170 -5.02 -9.14 -16.23
C LYS A 170 -4.36 -9.21 -17.62
N ARG A 171 -3.28 -10.00 -17.77
CA ARG A 171 -2.60 -10.30 -19.03
C ARG A 171 -3.32 -11.19 -20.02
N GLU A 172 -4.09 -12.20 -19.59
CA GLU A 172 -4.83 -13.07 -20.53
C GLU A 172 -5.91 -12.26 -21.29
N ALA A 173 -6.23 -11.05 -20.81
CA ALA A 173 -7.09 -10.06 -21.47
C ALA A 173 -6.33 -9.02 -22.33
N GLY A 174 -4.99 -9.12 -22.48
CA GLY A 174 -4.19 -8.25 -23.37
C GLY A 174 -3.15 -7.34 -22.70
N ILE A 175 -2.92 -7.43 -21.39
CA ILE A 175 -2.12 -6.44 -20.63
C ILE A 175 -0.84 -7.06 -20.02
N PRO A 176 0.36 -6.87 -20.56
CA PRO A 176 1.60 -7.13 -19.82
C PRO A 176 1.93 -5.88 -18.99
N CYS A 177 1.20 -5.66 -17.88
CA CYS A 177 1.17 -4.34 -17.24
C CYS A 177 0.51 -3.31 -18.17
N ASP A 178 -0.34 -2.39 -17.68
CA ASP A 178 -0.86 -1.27 -18.49
C ASP A 178 0.29 -0.30 -18.73
N ILE A 179 1.36 -0.75 -19.37
CA ILE A 179 2.45 0.08 -19.82
C ILE A 179 2.39 0.05 -21.34
N GLU A 180 1.51 0.88 -21.88
CA GLU A 180 1.39 0.97 -23.32
C GLU A 180 2.68 1.61 -23.85
N GLU A 181 3.31 0.93 -24.82
CA GLU A 181 4.55 1.40 -25.45
C GLU A 181 4.26 2.41 -26.58
N ASP A 182 3.01 2.85 -26.71
CA ASP A 182 2.66 3.91 -27.63
C ASP A 182 3.16 5.27 -27.12
N GLU A 183 3.27 6.21 -28.05
CA GLU A 183 3.86 7.53 -27.78
C GLU A 183 3.07 8.34 -26.74
N GLU A 184 1.75 8.13 -26.62
CA GLU A 184 0.90 8.85 -25.66
C GLU A 184 1.19 8.39 -24.23
N SER A 185 1.23 7.08 -24.01
CA SER A 185 1.51 6.50 -22.70
C SER A 185 2.95 6.74 -22.23
N ILE A 186 3.94 6.66 -23.13
CA ILE A 186 5.33 7.02 -22.78
C ILE A 186 5.42 8.49 -22.34
N LYS A 187 4.70 9.37 -23.02
CA LYS A 187 4.63 10.78 -22.65
C LYS A 187 3.91 10.98 -21.32
N GLU A 188 2.86 10.22 -21.04
CA GLU A 188 2.17 10.24 -19.75
C GLU A 188 3.11 9.80 -18.61
N TYR A 189 3.83 8.69 -18.75
CA TYR A 189 4.79 8.24 -17.73
C TYR A 189 5.98 9.17 -17.58
N SER A 190 6.42 9.81 -18.67
CA SER A 190 7.43 10.85 -18.63
C SER A 190 6.99 12.02 -17.73
N GLN A 191 5.71 12.39 -17.79
CA GLN A 191 5.10 13.47 -16.98
C GLN A 191 4.67 13.02 -15.58
N ASN A 192 4.41 11.73 -15.38
CA ASN A 192 3.94 11.14 -14.12
C ASN A 192 4.84 9.94 -13.74
N PRO A 193 6.10 10.21 -13.37
CA PRO A 193 7.12 9.17 -13.22
C PRO A 193 6.77 8.11 -12.17
N GLU A 194 5.96 8.42 -11.17
CA GLU A 194 5.48 7.47 -10.17
C GLU A 194 4.74 6.27 -10.79
N LEU A 195 4.03 6.48 -11.90
CA LEU A 195 3.27 5.42 -12.57
C LEU A 195 4.19 4.31 -13.09
N VAL A 196 5.38 4.68 -13.61
CA VAL A 196 6.35 3.72 -14.15
C VAL A 196 7.33 3.22 -13.09
N LEU A 197 7.75 4.09 -12.16
CA LEU A 197 8.70 3.73 -11.11
C LEU A 197 8.13 2.69 -10.13
N ASP A 198 6.83 2.74 -9.86
CA ASP A 198 6.20 1.78 -8.95
C ASP A 198 6.21 0.35 -9.48
N TRP A 199 6.20 0.15 -10.80
CA TRP A 199 6.37 -1.17 -11.42
C TRP A 199 7.74 -1.77 -11.15
N LEU A 200 8.77 -0.94 -11.01
CA LEU A 200 10.12 -1.37 -10.69
C LEU A 200 10.31 -1.59 -9.18
N LEU A 201 9.70 -0.74 -8.34
CA LEU A 201 9.84 -0.77 -6.88
C LEU A 201 8.96 -1.84 -6.22
N TYR A 202 7.80 -2.17 -6.80
CA TYR A 202 6.86 -3.13 -6.24
C TYR A 202 7.46 -4.54 -6.10
N PRO A 203 8.14 -5.13 -7.11
CA PRO A 203 8.77 -6.45 -6.96
C PRO A 203 9.77 -6.53 -5.80
N ALA A 204 10.56 -5.47 -5.56
CA ALA A 204 11.45 -5.42 -4.40
C ALA A 204 10.67 -5.49 -3.08
N ARG A 205 9.51 -4.82 -2.97
CA ARG A 205 8.63 -4.92 -1.78
C ARG A 205 8.05 -6.32 -1.61
N VAL A 206 7.67 -6.98 -2.71
CA VAL A 206 7.18 -8.37 -2.64
C VAL A 206 8.28 -9.30 -2.12
N LEU A 207 9.48 -9.23 -2.69
CA LEU A 207 10.62 -10.04 -2.26
C LEU A 207 10.99 -9.75 -0.80
N TYR A 208 11.02 -8.49 -0.39
CA TYR A 208 11.25 -8.12 1.01
C TYR A 208 10.19 -8.74 1.94
N THR A 209 8.91 -8.64 1.56
CA THR A 209 7.80 -9.16 2.34
C THR A 209 7.89 -10.67 2.45
N MET A 210 8.06 -11.37 1.34
CA MET A 210 8.22 -12.82 1.27
C MET A 210 9.50 -13.33 1.94
N LYS A 211 10.55 -12.51 2.08
CA LYS A 211 11.79 -12.88 2.79
C LYS A 211 11.66 -12.67 4.30
N THR A 212 11.01 -11.59 4.73
CA THR A 212 11.07 -11.16 6.14
C THR A 212 9.78 -11.40 6.94
N GLY A 213 8.64 -11.55 6.26
CA GLY A 213 7.32 -11.59 6.92
C GLY A 213 6.87 -10.20 7.37
N ARG A 214 7.52 -9.14 6.87
CA ARG A 214 7.26 -7.75 7.22
C ARG A 214 6.95 -6.95 5.98
N VAL A 215 6.06 -5.98 6.11
CA VAL A 215 5.86 -4.97 5.08
C VAL A 215 6.81 -3.81 5.37
N GLY A 216 7.44 -3.31 4.32
CA GLY A 216 8.40 -2.21 4.42
C GLY A 216 8.09 -1.13 3.40
N SER A 217 8.68 0.04 3.62
CA SER A 217 8.68 1.13 2.64
C SER A 217 9.42 0.71 1.36
N LYS A 218 9.18 1.41 0.24
CA LYS A 218 9.90 1.15 -1.02
C LYS A 218 11.42 1.30 -0.80
N LYS A 219 11.84 2.33 -0.06
CA LYS A 219 13.25 2.54 0.32
C LYS A 219 13.85 1.36 1.09
N THR A 220 13.14 0.87 2.11
CA THR A 220 13.59 -0.27 2.92
C THR A 220 13.73 -1.53 2.08
N ALA A 221 12.74 -1.81 1.23
CA ALA A 221 12.72 -3.00 0.39
C ALA A 221 13.86 -3.01 -0.64
N VAL A 222 14.08 -1.88 -1.32
CA VAL A 222 15.19 -1.70 -2.27
C VAL A 222 16.53 -1.85 -1.57
N HIS A 223 16.74 -1.19 -0.42
CA HIS A 223 17.99 -1.31 0.32
C HIS A 223 18.31 -2.77 0.67
N GLN A 224 17.31 -3.52 1.14
CA GLN A 224 17.48 -4.95 1.44
C GLN A 224 17.74 -5.81 0.20
N TYR A 225 17.15 -5.45 -0.94
CA TYR A 225 17.43 -6.10 -2.21
C TYR A 225 18.89 -5.88 -2.63
N CYS A 226 19.36 -4.63 -2.65
CA CYS A 226 20.73 -4.25 -3.06
C CYS A 226 21.82 -4.82 -2.14
N LEU A 227 21.50 -5.10 -0.87
CA LEU A 227 22.41 -5.80 0.06
C LEU A 227 22.57 -7.29 -0.26
N SER A 228 21.57 -7.90 -0.90
CA SER A 228 21.50 -9.35 -1.13
C SER A 228 21.79 -9.74 -2.58
N HIS A 229 21.78 -8.79 -3.52
CA HIS A 229 21.92 -9.02 -4.95
C HIS A 229 22.90 -8.02 -5.56
N ASP A 230 23.76 -8.50 -6.43
CA ASP A 230 24.67 -7.69 -7.25
C ASP A 230 24.41 -8.03 -8.71
N ASP A 231 23.23 -7.63 -9.18
CA ASP A 231 22.74 -7.89 -10.53
C ASP A 231 22.34 -6.60 -11.23
N ARG A 232 21.83 -6.72 -12.46
CA ARG A 232 21.46 -5.58 -13.29
C ARG A 232 20.31 -4.74 -12.71
N PHE A 233 19.48 -5.26 -11.80
CA PHE A 233 18.31 -4.53 -11.28
C PHE A 233 18.70 -3.52 -10.21
N LYS A 234 19.79 -3.78 -9.47
CA LYS A 234 20.28 -2.93 -8.38
C LYS A 234 20.40 -1.46 -8.75
N MET A 235 21.12 -1.15 -9.84
CA MET A 235 21.32 0.23 -10.32
C MET A 235 19.98 0.92 -10.61
N TRP A 236 19.06 0.23 -11.28
CA TRP A 236 17.75 0.78 -11.63
C TRP A 236 16.87 1.03 -10.41
N LEU A 237 16.92 0.15 -9.40
CA LEU A 237 16.18 0.33 -8.15
C LEU A 237 16.70 1.53 -7.35
N GLU A 238 18.02 1.73 -7.30
CA GLU A 238 18.64 2.88 -6.66
C GLU A 238 18.25 4.18 -7.38
N GLN A 239 18.34 4.19 -8.71
CA GLN A 239 17.93 5.32 -9.53
C GLN A 239 16.43 5.63 -9.39
N ALA A 240 15.57 4.61 -9.30
CA ALA A 240 14.14 4.80 -9.07
C ALA A 240 13.83 5.45 -7.72
N LEU A 241 14.54 5.08 -6.66
CA LEU A 241 14.43 5.76 -5.38
C LEU A 241 14.90 7.21 -5.45
N GLU A 242 15.99 7.46 -6.19
CA GLU A 242 16.50 8.80 -6.40
C GLU A 242 15.46 9.68 -7.10
N TYR A 243 14.90 9.23 -8.24
CA TYR A 243 13.82 9.95 -8.93
C TYR A 243 12.62 10.21 -8.03
N ARG A 244 12.24 9.23 -7.19
CA ARG A 244 11.12 9.37 -6.27
C ARG A 244 11.39 10.44 -5.20
N SER A 245 12.62 10.50 -4.70
CA SER A 245 13.04 11.44 -3.64
C SER A 245 13.27 12.87 -4.15
N GLN A 246 13.77 13.01 -5.38
CA GLN A 246 13.90 14.30 -6.02
C GLN A 246 12.51 14.78 -6.43
N LYS A 247 12.22 16.09 -6.32
CA LYS A 247 11.00 16.68 -6.94
C LYS A 247 11.11 16.71 -8.47
N THR A 248 11.71 15.71 -9.09
CA THR A 248 11.90 15.60 -10.54
C THR A 248 10.55 15.41 -11.20
N GLU A 249 10.04 16.45 -11.83
CA GLU A 249 8.71 16.47 -12.45
C GLU A 249 8.65 15.64 -13.73
N VAL A 250 9.79 15.37 -14.39
CA VAL A 250 9.82 14.70 -15.69
C VAL A 250 10.97 13.70 -15.82
N ILE A 251 10.69 12.48 -16.29
CA ILE A 251 11.70 11.50 -16.73
C ILE A 251 11.78 11.52 -18.26
N PRO A 252 12.95 11.69 -18.88
CA PRO A 252 13.08 11.62 -20.34
C PRO A 252 12.47 10.34 -20.92
N GLU A 253 11.70 10.46 -22.01
CA GLU A 253 10.95 9.34 -22.62
C GLU A 253 11.82 8.11 -22.96
N HIS A 254 13.06 8.32 -23.39
CA HIS A 254 13.99 7.23 -23.65
C HIS A 254 14.39 6.46 -22.38
N GLN A 255 14.40 7.13 -21.22
CA GLN A 255 14.62 6.50 -19.91
C GLN A 255 13.34 5.80 -19.43
N VAL A 256 12.16 6.34 -19.70
CA VAL A 256 10.88 5.67 -19.43
C VAL A 256 10.89 4.28 -20.07
N LYS A 257 11.16 4.19 -21.39
CA LYS A 257 11.26 2.91 -22.10
C LYS A 257 12.22 1.92 -21.43
N ALA A 258 13.41 2.39 -21.06
CA ALA A 258 14.40 1.55 -20.39
C ALA A 258 13.93 1.07 -19.01
N ILE A 259 13.26 1.92 -18.22
CA ILE A 259 12.66 1.54 -16.93
C ILE A 259 11.58 0.47 -17.14
N MET A 260 10.74 0.62 -18.17
CA MET A 260 9.68 -0.34 -18.48
C MET A 260 10.23 -1.73 -18.81
N GLU A 261 11.22 -1.79 -19.71
CA GLU A 261 11.90 -3.05 -20.08
C GLU A 261 12.49 -3.75 -18.84
N VAL A 262 13.17 -2.98 -17.97
CA VAL A 262 13.75 -3.50 -16.74
C VAL A 262 12.69 -3.93 -15.74
N ALA A 263 11.58 -3.19 -15.61
CA ALA A 263 10.48 -3.53 -14.71
C ALA A 263 9.81 -4.85 -15.13
N ILE A 264 9.57 -5.05 -16.44
CA ILE A 264 9.05 -6.31 -16.99
C ILE A 264 9.99 -7.46 -16.64
N ASP A 265 11.28 -7.30 -16.93
CA ASP A 265 12.30 -8.32 -16.63
C ASP A 265 12.39 -8.64 -15.13
N PHE A 266 12.28 -7.62 -14.26
CA PHE A 266 12.31 -7.81 -12.82
C PHE A 266 11.06 -8.51 -12.31
N PHE A 267 9.90 -8.23 -12.91
CA PHE A 267 8.66 -8.92 -12.60
C PHE A 267 8.73 -10.41 -12.96
N TRP A 268 9.35 -10.77 -14.08
CA TRP A 268 9.62 -12.19 -14.42
C TRP A 268 10.55 -12.86 -13.42
N HIS A 269 11.59 -12.15 -13.01
CA HIS A 269 12.49 -12.63 -11.98
C HIS A 269 11.73 -12.89 -10.66
N LEU A 270 10.86 -11.96 -10.24
CA LEU A 270 9.97 -12.12 -9.09
C LEU A 270 9.10 -13.38 -9.21
N VAL A 271 8.41 -13.56 -10.35
CA VAL A 271 7.53 -14.71 -10.59
C VAL A 271 8.29 -16.02 -10.38
N ASN A 272 9.49 -16.15 -10.94
CA ASN A 272 10.30 -17.35 -10.79
C ASN A 272 10.69 -17.61 -9.33
N LEU A 273 11.10 -16.56 -8.59
CA LEU A 273 11.43 -16.66 -7.17
C LEU A 273 10.22 -17.07 -6.31
N VAL A 274 9.04 -16.50 -6.59
CA VAL A 274 7.80 -16.83 -5.87
C VAL A 274 7.41 -18.29 -6.16
N GLN A 275 7.44 -18.72 -7.42
CA GLN A 275 7.11 -20.11 -7.75
C GLN A 275 8.06 -21.11 -7.09
N ALA A 276 9.37 -20.82 -7.08
CA ALA A 276 10.35 -21.66 -6.39
C ALA A 276 10.09 -21.71 -4.88
N LYS A 277 9.82 -20.57 -4.24
CA LYS A 277 9.51 -20.47 -2.81
C LYS A 277 8.22 -21.22 -2.44
N MET A 278 7.21 -21.19 -3.31
CA MET A 278 5.94 -21.89 -3.12
C MET A 278 6.00 -23.37 -3.54
N GLY A 279 7.16 -23.89 -3.96
CA GLY A 279 7.30 -25.28 -4.39
C GLY A 279 6.53 -25.62 -5.66
N LEU A 280 6.21 -24.63 -6.49
CA LEU A 280 5.44 -24.78 -7.74
C LEU A 280 6.30 -25.23 -8.93
N VAL A 281 7.63 -25.24 -8.76
CA VAL A 281 8.60 -25.68 -9.77
C VAL A 281 9.50 -26.72 -9.13
N ARG A 282 9.74 -27.84 -9.81
CA ARG A 282 10.70 -28.83 -9.31
C ARG A 282 12.11 -28.28 -9.47
N LYS A 283 12.99 -28.65 -8.54
CA LYS A 283 14.43 -28.32 -8.64
C LYS A 283 14.97 -28.86 -9.97
N GLY A 284 15.50 -27.97 -10.82
CA GLY A 284 15.97 -28.31 -12.18
C GLY A 284 14.97 -28.04 -13.32
N GLU A 285 13.72 -27.66 -13.05
CA GLU A 285 12.76 -27.15 -14.04
C GLU A 285 12.83 -25.61 -14.17
N GLU A 286 13.99 -25.03 -13.86
CA GLU A 286 14.25 -23.57 -13.90
C GLU A 286 14.24 -22.98 -15.32
N GLN A 287 13.90 -23.78 -16.34
CA GLN A 287 13.73 -23.29 -17.70
C GLN A 287 12.54 -22.33 -17.81
N VAL A 288 12.69 -21.40 -18.75
CA VAL A 288 11.81 -20.27 -19.08
C VAL A 288 10.34 -20.69 -19.06
N CYS A 289 9.68 -20.38 -17.95
CA CYS A 289 8.24 -20.54 -17.80
C CYS A 289 7.58 -19.49 -18.70
N THR A 290 6.72 -19.90 -19.63
CA THR A 290 5.96 -18.90 -20.38
C THR A 290 5.02 -18.17 -19.41
N PRO A 291 4.65 -16.93 -19.72
CA PRO A 291 3.52 -16.24 -19.13
C PRO A 291 2.31 -17.11 -18.74
N ALA A 292 1.82 -17.89 -19.70
CA ALA A 292 0.65 -18.74 -19.56
C ALA A 292 0.93 -19.90 -18.59
N ASP A 293 2.12 -20.50 -18.67
CA ASP A 293 2.54 -21.54 -17.73
C ASP A 293 2.60 -21.00 -16.30
N ALA A 294 3.08 -19.77 -16.11
CA ALA A 294 3.17 -19.16 -14.81
C ALA A 294 1.79 -18.91 -14.20
N VAL A 295 0.86 -18.35 -14.98
CA VAL A 295 -0.54 -18.17 -14.58
C VAL A 295 -1.20 -19.51 -14.23
N ASN A 296 -0.99 -20.55 -15.04
CA ASN A 296 -1.54 -21.88 -14.78
C ASN A 296 -0.96 -22.53 -13.51
N ARG A 297 0.33 -22.33 -13.23
CA ARG A 297 0.95 -22.79 -11.97
C ARG A 297 0.36 -22.07 -10.76
N PHE A 298 0.19 -20.74 -10.83
CA PHE A 298 -0.47 -19.99 -9.76
C PHE A 298 -1.95 -20.35 -9.61
N ARG A 299 -2.69 -20.58 -10.69
CA ARG A 299 -4.09 -21.02 -10.64
C ARG A 299 -4.22 -22.32 -9.85
N ARG A 300 -3.34 -23.30 -10.08
CA ARG A 300 -3.30 -24.54 -9.29
C ARG A 300 -3.01 -24.34 -7.82
N LEU A 301 -2.18 -23.34 -7.45
CA LEU A 301 -1.97 -22.98 -6.05
C LEU A 301 -3.27 -22.42 -5.42
N LEU A 302 -3.98 -21.58 -6.18
CA LEU A 302 -5.21 -20.93 -5.74
C LEU A 302 -6.39 -21.91 -5.61
N ASP A 303 -6.44 -22.96 -6.43
CA ASP A 303 -7.50 -23.97 -6.35
C ASP A 303 -7.33 -24.96 -5.17
N VAL A 304 -6.17 -24.93 -4.51
CA VAL A 304 -5.81 -25.82 -3.38
C VAL A 304 -5.84 -25.09 -2.03
N ALA A 305 -5.79 -23.76 -2.03
CA ALA A 305 -5.84 -22.90 -0.84
C ALA A 305 -7.28 -22.51 -0.49
#